data_AF-A0A8T4SFS1-F1
#
_entry.id   AF-A0A8T4SFS1-F1
#
_cell.length_a   1.000
_cell.length_b   1.000
_cell.length_c   1.000
_cell.angle_alpha   90.00
_cell.angle_beta   90.00
_cell.angle_gamma   90.00
#
_symmetry.space_group_name_H-M   'P 1'
#
loop_
_entity.id
_entity.type
_entity.pdbx_description
1 polymer ?
#
loop_
_entity_poly.entity_id
_entity_poly.type
_entity_poly.pdbx_seq_one_letter_code
_entity_poly.pdbx_strand_id
1 'polypeptide(L)'
;MEEVDDIKKIVLRRLIRSNIWGGKHIPLDIAKKSVPERYRNTHKGIRILEEAMKQLVNNEWINAVSKRTGKSDDAHISLNPRKVSEIKQFLGM
;
A
#
# COMPACT_ATOMS: atom_id res chain seq x y z
N MET A 1 0.69 -10.86 13.48
CA MET A 1 -0.29 -9.75 13.41
C MET A 1 0.43 -8.41 13.49
N GLU A 2 1.31 -8.22 14.47
CA GLU A 2 2.13 -7.00 14.62
C GLU A 2 2.97 -6.66 13.37
N GLU A 3 3.67 -7.64 12.77
CA GLU A 3 4.48 -7.42 11.56
C GLU A 3 3.65 -6.96 10.35
N VAL A 4 2.42 -7.46 10.20
CA VAL A 4 1.51 -7.10 9.10
C VAL A 4 1.08 -5.64 9.25
N ASP A 5 0.72 -5.23 10.46
CA ASP A 5 0.31 -3.86 10.75
C ASP A 5 1.47 -2.87 10.58
N ASP A 6 2.69 -3.25 10.92
CA ASP A 6 3.87 -2.43 10.64
C ASP A 6 4.07 -2.18 9.15
N ILE A 7 3.91 -3.21 8.31
CA ILE A 7 3.96 -3.05 6.85
C ILE A 7 2.86 -2.11 6.37
N LYS A 8 1.63 -2.27 6.86
CA LYS A 8 0.54 -1.34 6.50
C LYS A 8 0.91 0.10 6.84
N LYS A 9 1.43 0.36 8.05
CA LYS A 9 1.84 1.71 8.49
C LYS A 9 2.92 2.29 7.58
N ILE A 10 3.92 1.48 7.18
CA ILE A 10 4.99 1.91 6.25
C ILE A 10 4.40 2.33 4.90
N VAL A 11 3.56 1.49 4.30
CA VAL A 11 2.94 1.75 3.00
C VAL A 11 2.05 3.00 3.05
N LEU A 12 1.18 3.11 4.06
CA LEU A 12 0.29 4.26 4.23
C LEU A 12 1.08 5.55 4.42
N ARG A 13 2.08 5.57 5.31
CA ARG A 13 2.95 6.73 5.51
C ARG A 13 3.68 7.14 4.24
N ARG A 14 4.16 6.17 3.44
CA ARG A 14 4.79 6.46 2.15
C ARG A 14 3.82 7.16 1.21
N LEU A 15 2.60 6.65 1.07
CA LEU A 15 1.59 7.24 0.20
C LEU A 15 1.16 8.64 0.67
N ILE A 16 1.02 8.85 1.99
CA ILE A 16 0.73 10.17 2.58
C ILE A 16 1.85 11.16 2.28
N ARG A 17 3.11 10.78 2.54
CA ARG A 17 4.27 11.64 2.30
C ARG A 17 4.43 12.03 0.83
N SER A 18 3.96 11.19 -0.09
CA SER A 18 3.96 11.45 -1.52
C SER A 18 2.66 12.08 -2.04
N ASN A 19 1.72 12.41 -1.14
CA ASN A 19 0.40 12.97 -1.43
C ASN A 19 -0.38 12.15 -2.47
N ILE A 20 -0.35 10.81 -2.35
CA ILE A 20 -0.99 9.87 -3.28
C ILE A 20 -2.40 9.55 -2.79
N TRP A 21 -3.37 10.35 -3.20
CA TRP A 21 -4.78 10.23 -2.81
C TRP A 21 -5.70 10.21 -4.01
N GLY A 22 -6.81 9.46 -3.89
CA GLY A 22 -7.88 9.50 -4.88
C GLY A 22 -7.33 9.23 -6.27
N GLY A 23 -7.47 10.19 -7.20
CA GLY A 23 -7.05 10.07 -8.60
C GLY A 23 -5.54 10.09 -8.89
N LYS A 24 -4.69 10.41 -7.89
CA LYS A 24 -3.22 10.30 -8.06
C LYS A 24 -2.76 8.93 -7.59
N HIS A 25 -2.17 8.13 -8.48
CA HIS A 25 -1.77 6.76 -8.19
C HIS A 25 -0.30 6.50 -8.52
N ILE A 26 0.30 5.50 -7.89
CA ILE A 26 1.64 4.98 -8.23
C ILE A 26 1.59 3.47 -8.51
N PRO A 27 2.51 2.92 -9.32
CA PRO A 27 2.63 1.48 -9.49
C PRO A 27 2.83 0.77 -8.15
N LEU A 28 2.15 -0.37 -7.99
CA LEU A 28 2.21 -1.21 -6.78
C LEU A 28 3.66 -1.59 -6.43
N ASP A 29 4.47 -1.90 -7.43
CA ASP A 29 5.86 -2.31 -7.24
C ASP A 29 6.72 -1.18 -6.68
N ILE A 30 6.44 0.08 -7.08
CA ILE A 30 7.09 1.26 -6.53
C ILE A 30 6.68 1.48 -5.07
N ALA A 31 5.41 1.25 -4.74
CA ALA A 31 4.96 1.32 -3.35
C ALA A 31 5.64 0.24 -2.47
N LYS A 32 5.70 -0.99 -2.96
CA LYS A 32 6.37 -2.12 -2.27
C LYS A 32 7.85 -1.86 -2.02
N LYS A 33 8.56 -1.16 -2.91
CA LYS A 33 9.99 -0.80 -2.71
C LYS A 33 10.27 0.02 -1.45
N SER A 34 9.26 0.69 -0.87
CA SER A 34 9.43 1.41 0.41
C SER A 34 9.51 0.50 1.64
N VAL A 35 9.15 -0.78 1.48
CA VAL A 35 9.19 -1.78 2.55
C VAL A 35 10.62 -2.31 2.73
N PRO A 36 11.09 -2.54 3.97
CA PRO A 36 12.44 -3.07 4.22
C PRO A 36 12.71 -4.38 3.49
N GLU A 37 13.95 -4.58 3.07
CA GLU A 37 14.38 -5.72 2.24
C GLU A 37 14.05 -7.09 2.84
N ARG A 38 14.14 -7.21 4.18
CA ARG A 38 13.78 -8.43 4.91
C ARG A 38 12.36 -8.93 4.62
N TYR A 39 11.43 -8.03 4.28
CA TYR A 39 10.06 -8.37 3.91
C TYR A 39 9.85 -8.49 2.39
N ARG A 40 10.85 -8.14 1.57
CA ARG A 40 10.79 -8.24 0.10
C ARG A 40 11.51 -9.46 -0.46
N ASN A 41 12.55 -9.95 0.21
CA ASN A 41 13.45 -10.96 -0.35
C ASN A 41 13.36 -12.33 0.35
N THR A 42 12.56 -12.45 1.42
CA THR A 42 12.36 -13.72 2.14
C THR A 42 10.97 -14.27 1.87
N HIS A 43 10.81 -15.59 1.78
CA HIS A 43 9.50 -16.21 1.53
C HIS A 43 8.46 -15.81 2.59
N LYS A 44 8.85 -15.83 3.88
CA LYS A 44 8.01 -15.36 4.99
C LYS A 44 7.65 -13.88 4.84
N GLY A 45 8.63 -13.05 4.50
CA GLY A 45 8.47 -11.61 4.32
C GLY A 45 7.49 -11.25 3.20
N ILE A 46 7.66 -11.89 2.04
CA ILE A 46 6.79 -11.70 0.88
C ILE A 46 5.34 -12.02 1.24
N ARG A 47 5.11 -13.13 1.95
CA ARG A 47 3.77 -13.52 2.39
C ARG A 47 3.14 -12.47 3.33
N ILE A 48 3.91 -11.94 4.27
CA ILE A 48 3.45 -10.87 5.18
C ILE A 48 3.11 -9.60 4.39
N LEU A 49 3.96 -9.23 3.41
CA LEU A 49 3.73 -8.06 2.57
C LEU A 49 2.47 -8.21 1.71
N GLU A 50 2.28 -9.37 1.08
CA GLU A 50 1.08 -9.66 0.29
C GLU A 50 -0.18 -9.64 1.14
N GLU A 51 -0.13 -10.23 2.34
CA GLU A 51 -1.22 -10.19 3.29
C GLU A 51 -1.56 -8.75 3.71
N ALA A 52 -0.55 -7.93 4.03
CA ALA A 52 -0.75 -6.52 4.37
C ALA A 52 -1.42 -5.75 3.22
N MET A 53 -0.94 -5.92 1.99
CA MET A 53 -1.52 -5.27 0.81
C MET A 53 -2.96 -5.73 0.57
N LYS A 54 -3.23 -7.03 0.69
CA LYS A 54 -4.58 -7.58 0.54
C LYS A 54 -5.54 -7.00 1.59
N GLN A 55 -5.11 -6.89 2.85
CA GLN A 55 -5.92 -6.29 3.91
C GLN A 55 -6.16 -4.79 3.67
N LEU A 56 -5.17 -4.04 3.16
CA LEU A 56 -5.36 -2.62 2.82
C LEU A 56 -6.40 -2.42 1.71
N VAL A 57 -6.41 -3.28 0.69
CA VAL A 57 -7.40 -3.24 -0.40
C VAL A 57 -8.78 -3.67 0.11
N ASN A 58 -8.85 -4.81 0.80
CA ASN A 58 -10.13 -5.37 1.28
C ASN A 58 -10.83 -4.46 2.29
N ASN A 59 -10.06 -3.74 3.12
CA ASN A 59 -10.61 -2.77 4.08
C ASN A 59 -10.86 -1.39 3.44
N GLU A 60 -10.66 -1.27 2.12
CA GLU A 60 -10.81 -0.04 1.33
C GLU A 60 -9.92 1.12 1.78
N TRP A 61 -8.79 0.85 2.44
CA TRP A 61 -7.85 1.90 2.84
C TRP A 61 -7.03 2.40 1.66
N ILE A 62 -6.79 1.53 0.68
CA ILE A 62 -6.19 1.86 -0.60
C ILE A 62 -7.13 1.48 -1.74
N ASN A 63 -7.16 2.32 -2.77
CA ASN A 63 -7.78 2.00 -4.03
C ASN A 63 -6.74 1.32 -4.91
N ALA A 64 -7.04 0.15 -5.46
CA ALA A 64 -6.24 -0.51 -6.47
C ALA A 64 -6.96 -0.37 -7.82
N VAL A 65 -6.26 0.15 -8.82
CA VAL A 65 -6.76 0.23 -10.19
C VAL A 65 -5.76 -0.41 -11.13
N SER A 66 -6.26 -1.11 -12.15
CA SER A 66 -5.43 -1.51 -13.27
C SER A 66 -5.28 -0.33 -14.24
N LYS A 67 -4.05 0.01 -14.64
CA LYS A 67 -3.80 0.97 -15.71
C LYS A 67 -2.99 0.30 -16.80
N ARG A 68 -3.42 0.49 -18.04
CA ARG A 68 -2.67 0.06 -19.22
C ARG A 68 -1.47 0.98 -19.43
N THR A 69 -0.28 0.44 -19.31
CA THR A 69 1.00 1.13 -19.50
C THR A 69 1.73 0.45 -20.66
N GLY A 70 1.56 1.01 -21.87
CA GLY A 70 2.10 0.40 -23.09
C GLY A 70 1.37 -0.90 -23.47
N LYS A 71 2.06 -2.04 -23.40
CA LYS A 71 1.52 -3.36 -23.82
C LYS A 71 0.97 -4.21 -22.68
N SER A 72 1.22 -3.85 -21.41
CA SER A 72 0.76 -4.57 -20.23
C SER A 72 -0.16 -3.71 -19.35
N ASP A 73 -0.92 -4.40 -18.51
CA ASP A 73 -1.73 -3.79 -17.46
C ASP A 73 -0.96 -3.85 -16.15
N ASP A 74 -0.64 -2.68 -15.60
CA ASP A 74 0.06 -2.56 -14.32
C ASP A 74 -0.91 -2.19 -13.21
N ALA A 75 -0.74 -2.80 -12.04
CA ALA A 75 -1.51 -2.43 -10.86
C ALA A 75 -0.98 -1.12 -10.28
N HIS A 76 -1.87 -0.14 -10.13
CA HIS A 76 -1.62 1.15 -9.50
C HIS A 76 -2.44 1.28 -8.21
N ILE A 77 -1.85 1.92 -7.20
CA ILE A 77 -2.50 2.14 -5.92
C ILE A 77 -2.53 3.62 -5.51
N SER A 78 -3.55 3.98 -4.75
CA SER A 78 -3.66 5.27 -4.04
C SER A 78 -4.39 5.12 -2.72
N LEU A 79 -4.26 6.11 -1.84
CA LEU A 79 -5.06 6.14 -0.61
C LEU A 79 -6.52 6.47 -0.92
N ASN A 80 -7.43 5.82 -0.20
CA ASN A 80 -8.85 6.12 -0.29
C ASN A 80 -9.16 7.43 0.46
N PRO A 81 -9.62 8.49 -0.23
CA PRO A 81 -9.95 9.77 0.42
C PRO A 81 -11.12 9.66 1.40
N ARG A 82 -11.95 8.61 1.31
CA ARG A 82 -13.05 8.35 2.26
C ARG A 82 -12.57 7.76 3.59
N LYS A 83 -11.32 7.29 3.68
CA LYS A 83 -10.74 6.63 4.86
C LYS A 83 -9.69 7.49 5.57
N VAL A 84 -9.64 8.79 5.28
CA VAL A 84 -8.59 9.69 5.81
C VAL A 84 -8.54 9.65 7.34
N SER A 85 -9.69 9.73 8.00
CA SER A 85 -9.77 9.74 9.46
C SER A 85 -9.28 8.42 10.06
N GLU A 86 -9.74 7.28 9.53
CA GLU A 86 -9.34 5.95 10.00
C GLU A 86 -7.84 5.71 9.77
N ILE A 87 -7.31 6.12 8.61
CA ILE A 87 -5.89 6.00 8.28
C ILE A 87 -5.04 6.83 9.26
N LYS A 88 -5.44 8.08 9.53
CA LYS A 88 -4.71 8.94 10.48
C LYS A 88 -4.74 8.37 11.90
N GLN A 89 -5.92 7.93 12.35
CA GLN A 89 -6.07 7.29 13.67
C GLN A 89 -5.18 6.04 13.79
N PHE A 90 -5.17 5.18 12.78
CA PHE A 90 -4.31 3.99 12.77
C PHE A 90 -2.80 4.34 12.79
N LEU A 91 -2.42 5.46 12.19
CA LEU A 91 -1.04 5.94 12.18
C LEU A 91 -0.64 6.71 13.46
N GLY A 92 -1.60 7.05 14.32
CA GLY A 92 -1.39 7.91 15.50
C GLY A 92 -1.13 9.38 15.12
N MET A 93 -1.79 9.86 14.07
CA MET A 93 -1.67 11.24 13.54
C MET A 93 -2.91 12.09 13.83
#